data_AF-A0A1E4RYJ6-F1
#
_entry.id   AF-A0A1E4RYJ6-F1
#
_cell.length_a   1.000
_cell.length_b   1.000
_cell.length_c   1.000
_cell.angle_alpha   90.00
_cell.angle_beta   90.00
_cell.angle_gamma   90.00
#
_symmetry.space_group_name_H-M   'P 1'
#
loop_
_entity.id
_entity.type
_entity.pdbx_description
1 polymer ?
#
loop_
_entity_poly.entity_id
_entity_poly.type
_entity_poly.pdbx_seq_one_letter_code
_entity_poly.pdbx_strand_id
1 'polypeptide(L)'
;MLIQLETLTSFLRIGIVALQVYRVRQSRSIYGFSFDYVFFSLIQFICTLFVNFGYQLQYVQKQYARRFPVHPQVPLSHLEAFFSLLSLLLVTMLIYQCIKYRMSRHMFQYVSIYSKLFALVVFSISIWIGLNVNTRDDSKPGTYGFFFIDIFDFIWYASQLASAVKWVPQITTNFLGMNFCELNKDAILLEAISSFILIMIRYFTDVTMFFLSPIVSDCFLHFQLTVNISDH
;
A
#
# COMPACT_ATOMS: atom_id res chain seq x y z
N MET A 1 17.99 -8.44 -11.25
CA MET A 1 18.48 -7.66 -10.10
C MET A 1 17.36 -6.86 -9.43
N LEU A 2 16.61 -6.01 -10.15
CA LEU A 2 15.61 -5.14 -9.53
C LEU A 2 14.43 -5.89 -8.88
N ILE A 3 13.86 -6.85 -9.60
CA ILE A 3 12.82 -7.75 -9.07
C ILE A 3 13.30 -8.47 -7.80
N GLN A 4 14.59 -8.86 -7.75
CA GLN A 4 15.16 -9.53 -6.58
C GLN A 4 15.23 -8.57 -5.36
N LEU A 5 15.59 -7.30 -5.59
CA LEU A 5 15.62 -6.29 -4.53
C LEU A 5 14.22 -5.91 -4.04
N GLU A 6 13.23 -5.80 -4.94
CA GLU A 6 11.82 -5.60 -4.53
C GLU A 6 11.30 -6.80 -3.72
N THR A 7 11.59 -8.04 -4.16
CA THR A 7 11.23 -9.24 -3.38
C THR A 7 11.90 -9.27 -2.00
N LEU A 8 13.13 -8.74 -1.88
CA LEU A 8 13.79 -8.60 -0.59
C LEU A 8 13.04 -7.62 0.31
N THR A 9 12.62 -6.46 -0.20
CA THR A 9 11.83 -5.51 0.61
C THR A 9 10.51 -6.10 1.11
N SER A 10 9.82 -6.88 0.26
CA SER A 10 8.61 -7.61 0.62
C SER A 10 8.85 -8.70 1.65
N PHE A 11 9.98 -9.42 1.56
CA PHE A 11 10.40 -10.39 2.56
C PHE A 11 10.68 -9.73 3.92
N LEU A 12 11.37 -8.58 3.94
CA LEU A 12 11.61 -7.81 5.16
C LEU A 12 10.27 -7.37 5.80
N ARG A 13 9.30 -6.92 4.98
CA ARG A 13 7.95 -6.55 5.46
C ARG A 13 7.21 -7.71 6.13
N ILE A 14 7.33 -8.92 5.62
CA ILE A 14 6.80 -10.13 6.29
C ILE A 14 7.48 -10.30 7.65
N GLY A 15 8.81 -10.19 7.70
CA GLY A 15 9.58 -10.29 8.94
C GLY A 15 9.11 -9.31 10.01
N ILE A 16 8.79 -8.08 9.62
CA ILE A 16 8.26 -7.04 10.51
C ILE A 16 6.93 -7.47 11.13
N VAL A 17 5.96 -7.93 10.32
CA VAL A 17 4.66 -8.38 10.84
C VAL A 17 4.82 -9.64 11.69
N ALA A 18 5.67 -10.59 11.28
CA ALA A 18 5.95 -11.80 12.02
C ALA A 18 6.55 -11.50 13.40
N LEU A 19 7.47 -10.53 13.49
CA LEU A 19 8.04 -10.07 14.76
C LEU A 19 6.98 -9.47 15.69
N GLN A 20 6.02 -8.71 15.15
CA GLN A 20 4.91 -8.16 15.93
C GLN A 20 4.00 -9.28 16.46
N VAL A 21 3.64 -10.25 15.61
CA VAL A 21 2.85 -11.43 16.00
C VAL A 21 3.57 -12.25 17.08
N TYR A 22 4.88 -12.43 16.94
CA TYR A 22 5.69 -13.14 17.93
C TYR A 22 5.70 -12.41 19.28
N ARG A 23 5.90 -11.09 19.28
CA ARG A 23 5.98 -10.29 20.49
C ARG A 23 4.66 -10.27 21.25
N VAL A 24 3.54 -10.01 20.58
CA VAL A 24 2.21 -10.03 21.21
C VAL A 24 1.89 -11.42 21.78
N ARG A 25 2.29 -12.49 21.07
CA ARG A 25 2.17 -13.85 21.58
C ARG A 25 3.01 -14.10 22.84
N GLN A 26 4.22 -13.56 22.89
CA GLN A 26 5.13 -13.71 24.03
C GLN A 26 4.65 -12.91 25.25
N SER A 27 4.24 -11.66 25.06
CA SER A 27 3.74 -10.79 26.14
C SER A 27 2.36 -11.25 26.66
N ARG A 28 1.59 -11.98 25.82
CA ARG A 28 0.18 -12.36 26.09
C ARG A 28 -0.70 -11.17 26.46
N SER A 29 -0.30 -9.99 26.00
CA SER A 29 -0.91 -8.71 26.30
C SER A 29 -0.89 -7.88 25.02
N ILE A 30 -1.87 -6.99 24.90
CA ILE A 30 -1.92 -5.98 23.83
C ILE A 30 -1.74 -4.57 24.38
N TYR A 31 -1.26 -4.45 25.61
CA TYR A 31 -1.14 -3.16 26.29
C TYR A 31 -0.08 -2.26 25.64
N GLY A 32 -0.51 -1.17 24.99
CA GLY A 32 0.35 -0.28 24.18
C GLY A 32 0.29 -0.55 22.67
N PHE A 33 -0.29 -1.68 22.23
CA PHE A 33 -0.46 -1.97 20.82
C PHE A 33 -1.65 -1.20 20.20
N SER A 34 -1.45 -0.53 19.06
CA SER A 34 -2.45 0.33 18.45
C SER A 34 -3.33 -0.43 17.46
N PHE A 35 -4.66 -0.38 17.64
CA PHE A 35 -5.60 -1.02 16.70
C PHE A 35 -5.64 -0.34 15.34
N ASP A 36 -5.36 0.97 15.28
CA ASP A 36 -5.22 1.69 14.03
C ASP A 36 -4.03 1.19 13.21
N TYR A 37 -2.91 0.86 13.85
CA TYR A 37 -1.76 0.25 13.16
C TYR A 37 -2.14 -1.07 12.47
N VAL A 38 -2.88 -1.93 13.18
CA VAL A 38 -3.37 -3.20 12.62
C VAL A 38 -4.33 -2.95 11.47
N PHE A 39 -5.23 -1.98 11.63
CA PHE A 39 -6.22 -1.61 10.63
C PHE A 39 -5.57 -1.09 9.35
N PHE A 40 -4.61 -0.16 9.44
CA PHE A 40 -3.87 0.31 8.27
C PHE A 40 -3.04 -0.79 7.61
N SER A 41 -2.43 -1.68 8.40
CA SER A 41 -1.71 -2.84 7.88
C SER A 41 -2.65 -3.78 7.12
N LEU A 42 -3.86 -4.00 7.63
CA LEU A 42 -4.88 -4.82 6.96
C LEU A 42 -5.29 -4.19 5.62
N ILE A 43 -5.61 -2.89 5.61
CA ILE A 43 -5.97 -2.17 4.38
C ILE A 43 -4.83 -2.26 3.38
N GLN A 44 -3.59 -1.98 3.79
CA GLN A 44 -2.41 -2.05 2.94
C GLN A 44 -2.34 -3.40 2.22
N PHE A 45 -2.35 -4.51 2.96
CA PHE A 45 -2.18 -5.83 2.33
C PHE A 45 -3.38 -6.27 1.48
N ILE A 46 -4.62 -5.91 1.87
CA ILE A 46 -5.80 -6.17 1.03
C ILE A 46 -5.70 -5.38 -0.28
N CYS A 47 -5.38 -4.09 -0.22
CA CYS A 47 -5.25 -3.25 -1.41
C CYS A 47 -4.11 -3.71 -2.31
N THR A 48 -2.93 -4.03 -1.77
CA THR A 48 -1.81 -4.56 -2.55
C THR A 48 -2.16 -5.88 -3.23
N LEU A 49 -2.84 -6.80 -2.52
CA LEU A 49 -3.25 -8.07 -3.09
C LEU A 49 -4.31 -7.88 -4.19
N PHE A 50 -5.28 -6.99 -3.97
CA PHE A 50 -6.28 -6.63 -4.99
C PHE A 50 -5.63 -6.07 -6.26
N VAL A 51 -4.65 -5.17 -6.11
CA VAL A 51 -3.89 -4.59 -7.21
C VAL A 51 -3.07 -5.65 -7.95
N ASN A 52 -2.39 -6.53 -7.23
CA ASN A 52 -1.60 -7.61 -7.83
C ASN A 52 -2.46 -8.56 -8.68
N PHE A 53 -3.66 -8.89 -8.23
CA PHE A 53 -4.60 -9.66 -9.05
C PHE A 53 -5.20 -8.82 -10.19
N GLY A 54 -5.44 -7.54 -9.96
CA GLY A 54 -5.95 -6.60 -10.95
C GLY A 54 -5.07 -6.48 -12.18
N TYR A 55 -3.77 -6.26 -12.00
CA TYR A 55 -2.84 -6.15 -13.14
C TYR A 55 -2.56 -7.49 -13.85
N GLN A 56 -3.02 -8.63 -13.32
CA GLN A 56 -2.99 -9.90 -14.06
C GLN A 56 -4.11 -9.99 -15.10
N LEU A 57 -5.12 -9.12 -15.05
CA LEU A 57 -6.19 -9.09 -16.03
C LEU A 57 -5.67 -8.61 -17.39
N GLN A 58 -5.91 -9.41 -18.44
CA GLN A 58 -5.45 -9.11 -19.80
C GLN A 58 -5.88 -7.73 -20.31
N TYR A 59 -7.09 -7.30 -19.94
CA TYR A 59 -7.61 -5.97 -20.28
C TYR A 59 -6.75 -4.85 -19.68
N VAL A 60 -6.36 -4.98 -18.41
CA VAL A 60 -5.51 -3.99 -17.70
C VAL A 60 -4.11 -3.96 -18.31
N GLN A 61 -3.56 -5.12 -18.66
CA GLN A 61 -2.25 -5.20 -19.31
C GLN A 61 -2.23 -4.51 -20.67
N LYS A 62 -3.29 -4.65 -21.48
CA LYS A 62 -3.41 -3.92 -22.75
C LYS A 62 -3.49 -2.41 -22.54
N GLN A 63 -4.24 -1.96 -21.54
CA GLN A 63 -4.31 -0.54 -21.20
C GLN A 63 -2.97 0.01 -20.70
N TYR A 64 -2.28 -0.76 -19.86
CA TYR A 64 -0.94 -0.42 -19.40
C TYR A 64 0.06 -0.33 -20.57
N ALA A 65 0.06 -1.31 -21.47
CA ALA A 65 0.95 -1.33 -22.63
C ALA A 65 0.73 -0.15 -23.58
N ARG A 66 -0.51 0.32 -23.71
CA ARG A 66 -0.85 1.52 -24.49
C ARG A 66 -0.38 2.80 -23.79
N ARG A 67 -0.52 2.88 -22.47
CA ARG A 67 -0.10 4.04 -21.66
C ARG A 67 1.42 4.17 -21.59
N PHE A 68 2.13 3.05 -21.49
CA PHE A 68 3.59 2.99 -21.34
C PHE A 68 4.24 2.13 -22.44
N PRO A 69 4.38 2.66 -23.67
CA PRO A 69 4.88 1.89 -24.81
C PRO A 69 6.35 1.46 -24.66
N VAL A 70 7.14 2.20 -23.87
CA VAL A 70 8.56 1.88 -23.60
C VAL A 70 8.72 0.64 -22.73
N HIS A 71 7.77 0.42 -21.80
CA HIS A 71 7.77 -0.71 -20.89
C HIS A 71 6.37 -1.33 -20.87
N PRO A 72 5.98 -2.07 -21.92
CA PRO A 72 4.60 -2.50 -22.12
C PRO A 72 4.16 -3.63 -21.17
N GLN A 73 5.10 -4.21 -20.43
CA GLN A 73 4.82 -5.27 -19.45
C GLN A 73 4.88 -4.69 -18.04
N VAL A 74 3.82 -4.92 -17.28
CA VAL A 74 3.82 -4.62 -15.84
C VAL A 74 4.83 -5.57 -15.18
N PRO A 75 5.82 -5.08 -14.42
CA PRO A 75 6.78 -5.94 -13.72
C PRO A 75 6.12 -6.60 -12.51
N LEU A 76 5.20 -7.55 -12.74
CA LEU A 76 4.57 -8.32 -11.68
C LEU A 76 5.42 -9.53 -11.32
N SER A 77 5.83 -9.59 -10.06
CA SER A 77 6.43 -10.79 -9.48
C SER A 77 5.36 -11.63 -8.79
N HIS A 78 5.16 -12.88 -9.23
CA HIS A 78 4.27 -13.82 -8.52
C HIS A 78 4.70 -14.03 -7.06
N LEU A 79 5.99 -13.87 -6.76
CA LEU A 79 6.52 -13.92 -5.40
C LEU A 79 6.02 -12.76 -4.54
N GLU A 80 5.83 -11.57 -5.11
CA GLU A 80 5.29 -10.42 -4.37
C GLU A 80 3.82 -10.63 -4.00
N ALA A 81 3.03 -11.19 -4.90
CA ALA A 81 1.64 -11.58 -4.61
C ALA A 81 1.59 -12.62 -3.49
N PHE A 82 2.47 -13.64 -3.55
CA PHE A 82 2.60 -14.64 -2.50
C PHE A 82 2.99 -14.04 -1.15
N PHE A 83 3.97 -13.14 -1.12
CA PHE A 83 4.40 -12.47 0.10
C PHE A 83 3.34 -11.54 0.68
N SER A 84 2.56 -10.87 -0.17
CA SER A 84 1.41 -10.05 0.24
C SER A 84 0.32 -10.91 0.89
N LEU A 85 0.04 -12.09 0.31
CA LEU A 85 -0.90 -13.05 0.88
C LEU A 85 -0.41 -13.57 2.25
N LEU A 86 0.87 -13.92 2.38
CA LEU A 86 1.43 -14.36 3.65
C LEU A 86 1.37 -13.25 4.71
N SER A 87 1.66 -12.01 4.33
CA SER A 87 1.55 -10.85 5.21
C SER A 87 0.11 -10.63 5.69
N LEU A 88 -0.87 -10.79 4.79
CA LEU A 88 -2.29 -10.72 5.14
C LEU A 88 -2.69 -11.80 6.16
N LEU A 89 -2.20 -13.03 6.00
CA LEU A 89 -2.42 -14.10 6.98
C LEU A 89 -1.83 -13.74 8.35
N LEU A 90 -0.61 -13.20 8.39
CA LEU A 90 0.02 -12.77 9.64
C LEU A 90 -0.73 -11.62 10.32
N VAL A 91 -1.19 -10.62 9.55
CA VAL A 91 -2.03 -9.55 10.10
C VAL A 91 -3.36 -10.10 10.62
N THR A 92 -3.94 -11.08 9.95
CA THR A 92 -5.16 -11.76 10.43
C THR A 92 -4.90 -12.49 11.76
N MET A 93 -3.75 -13.16 11.90
CA MET A 93 -3.33 -13.74 13.19
C MET A 93 -3.17 -12.66 14.27
N LEU A 94 -2.62 -11.50 13.92
CA LEU A 94 -2.47 -10.38 14.84
C LEU A 94 -3.83 -9.83 15.30
N ILE A 95 -4.80 -9.71 14.39
CA ILE A 95 -6.19 -9.35 14.70
C ILE A 95 -6.80 -10.38 15.65
N TYR A 96 -6.64 -11.68 15.38
CA TYR A 96 -7.12 -12.74 16.25
C TYR A 96 -6.52 -12.65 17.66
N GLN A 97 -5.21 -12.38 17.77
CA GLN A 97 -4.55 -12.15 19.05
C GLN A 97 -5.10 -10.91 19.76
N CYS A 98 -5.36 -9.81 19.05
CA CYS A 98 -5.97 -8.62 19.62
C CYS A 98 -7.37 -8.89 20.20
N ILE A 99 -8.16 -9.74 19.54
CA ILE A 99 -9.47 -10.18 20.04
C ILE A 99 -9.29 -11.07 21.28
N LYS A 100 -8.36 -12.03 21.24
CA LYS A 100 -8.11 -12.98 22.33
C LYS A 100 -7.61 -12.30 23.61
N TYR A 101 -6.70 -11.33 23.49
CA TYR A 101 -6.10 -10.62 24.62
C TYR A 101 -6.81 -9.31 24.97
N ARG A 102 -8.06 -9.11 24.49
CA ARG A 102 -8.86 -7.88 24.66
C ARG A 102 -8.99 -7.41 26.12
N MET A 103 -8.88 -8.31 27.10
CA MET A 103 -8.95 -7.96 28.52
C MET A 103 -7.76 -7.10 28.99
N SER A 104 -6.61 -7.16 28.30
CA SER A 104 -5.43 -6.34 28.60
C SER A 104 -5.44 -4.95 27.94
N ARG A 105 -6.58 -4.58 27.32
CA ARG A 105 -6.69 -3.38 26.50
C ARG A 105 -6.74 -2.09 27.33
N HIS A 106 -5.96 -1.10 26.93
CA HIS A 106 -5.97 0.25 27.47
C HIS A 106 -7.14 1.10 26.95
N MET A 107 -7.57 2.10 27.71
CA MET A 107 -8.73 2.95 27.37
C MET A 107 -8.56 3.78 26.09
N PHE A 108 -7.35 3.95 25.55
CA PHE A 108 -7.13 4.68 24.29
C PHE A 108 -6.93 3.77 23.07
N GLN A 109 -7.13 2.45 23.22
CA GLN A 109 -6.94 1.48 22.14
C GLN A 109 -8.26 1.16 21.42
N TYR A 110 -8.64 2.06 20.53
CA TYR A 110 -9.77 1.90 19.61
C TYR A 110 -9.32 2.23 18.19
N VAL A 111 -10.08 1.75 17.20
CA VAL A 111 -9.91 2.23 15.82
C VAL A 111 -10.45 3.66 15.77
N SER A 112 -9.57 4.62 15.48
CA SER A 112 -9.91 6.04 15.46
C SER A 112 -10.91 6.37 14.36
N ILE A 113 -11.59 7.52 14.53
CA ILE A 113 -12.49 8.05 13.51
C ILE A 113 -11.74 8.35 12.21
N TYR A 114 -10.47 8.77 12.29
CA TYR A 114 -9.63 9.11 11.15
C TYR A 114 -9.31 7.87 10.30
N SER A 115 -8.99 6.73 10.92
CA SER A 115 -8.78 5.48 10.19
C SER A 115 -10.04 5.03 9.44
N LYS A 116 -11.21 5.12 10.09
CA LYS A 116 -12.50 4.79 9.47
C LYS A 116 -12.85 5.76 8.31
N LEU A 117 -12.60 7.06 8.50
CA LEU A 117 -12.81 8.07 7.48
C LEU A 117 -11.88 7.84 6.28
N PHE A 118 -10.61 7.51 6.53
CA PHE A 118 -9.66 7.14 5.48
C PHE A 118 -10.19 5.97 4.64
N ALA A 119 -10.60 4.88 5.29
CA ALA A 119 -11.15 3.72 4.59
C ALA A 119 -12.41 4.07 3.78
N LEU A 120 -13.30 4.89 4.36
CA LEU A 120 -14.51 5.36 3.68
C LEU A 120 -14.17 6.19 2.43
N VAL A 121 -13.25 7.15 2.54
CA VAL A 121 -12.83 7.99 1.40
C VAL A 121 -12.20 7.14 0.30
N VAL A 122 -11.27 6.24 0.64
CA VAL A 122 -10.65 5.34 -0.34
C VAL A 122 -11.71 4.48 -1.03
N PHE A 123 -12.65 3.92 -0.27
CA PHE A 123 -13.73 3.10 -0.83
C PHE A 123 -14.67 3.90 -1.73
N SER A 124 -15.11 5.08 -1.29
CA SER A 124 -16.00 5.97 -2.05
C SER A 124 -15.35 6.42 -3.36
N ILE A 125 -14.09 6.82 -3.35
CA ILE A 125 -13.37 7.23 -4.57
C ILE A 125 -13.20 6.02 -5.50
N SER A 126 -12.83 4.85 -4.97
CA SER A 126 -12.68 3.63 -5.78
C SER A 126 -13.99 3.24 -6.48
N ILE A 127 -15.12 3.31 -5.77
CA ILE A 127 -16.45 3.09 -6.36
C ILE A 127 -16.75 4.14 -7.43
N TRP A 128 -16.50 5.41 -7.13
CA TRP A 128 -16.79 6.50 -8.06
C TRP A 128 -16.00 6.36 -9.36
N ILE A 129 -14.70 6.04 -9.28
CA ILE A 129 -13.90 5.73 -10.48
C ILE A 129 -14.49 4.50 -11.18
N GLY A 130 -14.75 3.40 -10.43
CA GLY A 130 -15.31 2.16 -10.98
C GLY A 130 -16.63 2.31 -11.74
N LEU A 131 -17.53 3.15 -11.26
CA LEU A 131 -18.81 3.45 -11.92
C LEU A 131 -18.65 4.28 -13.20
N ASN A 132 -17.55 5.00 -13.33
CA ASN A 132 -17.30 5.90 -14.47
C ASN A 132 -16.30 5.34 -15.48
N VAL A 133 -15.79 4.13 -15.27
CA VAL A 133 -14.94 3.44 -16.23
C VAL A 133 -15.77 2.73 -17.29
N ASN A 134 -15.28 2.76 -18.54
CA ASN A 134 -15.82 1.94 -19.61
C ASN A 134 -15.25 0.51 -19.53
N THR A 135 -16.08 -0.46 -19.17
CA THR A 135 -15.69 -1.87 -19.09
C THR A 135 -15.86 -2.64 -20.41
N ARG A 136 -16.52 -2.04 -21.42
CA ARG A 136 -16.86 -2.72 -22.68
C ARG A 136 -15.78 -2.62 -23.75
N ASP A 137 -15.04 -1.51 -23.77
CA ASP A 137 -14.02 -1.22 -24.78
C ASP A 137 -12.71 -0.85 -24.08
N ASP A 138 -11.62 -1.55 -24.41
CA ASP A 138 -10.30 -1.31 -23.81
C ASP A 138 -9.62 -0.07 -24.37
N SER A 139 -10.09 0.43 -25.51
CA SER A 139 -9.48 1.52 -26.27
C SER A 139 -10.10 2.88 -25.99
N LYS A 140 -11.28 2.91 -25.38
CA LYS A 140 -12.02 4.15 -25.13
C LYS A 140 -12.08 4.46 -23.65
N PRO A 141 -11.77 5.70 -23.25
CA PRO A 141 -11.99 6.13 -21.88
C PRO A 141 -13.48 6.07 -21.51
N GLY A 142 -13.76 6.00 -20.21
CA GLY A 142 -15.10 6.15 -19.65
C GLY A 142 -15.61 7.59 -19.65
N THR A 143 -16.74 7.81 -18.96
CA THR A 143 -17.52 9.07 -18.99
C THR A 143 -16.71 10.32 -18.62
N TYR A 144 -15.64 10.18 -17.83
CA TYR A 144 -14.77 11.27 -17.39
C TYR A 144 -13.30 11.08 -17.76
N GLY A 145 -12.99 10.30 -18.80
CA GLY A 145 -11.60 10.01 -19.14
C GLY A 145 -10.99 8.83 -18.39
N PHE A 146 -11.70 8.25 -17.40
CA PHE A 146 -11.16 7.16 -16.59
C PHE A 146 -11.06 5.85 -17.36
N PHE A 147 -9.91 5.20 -17.20
CA PHE A 147 -9.64 3.84 -17.63
C PHE A 147 -9.72 2.89 -16.43
N PHE A 148 -9.91 1.60 -16.71
CA PHE A 148 -10.02 0.59 -15.64
C PHE A 148 -8.72 0.46 -14.85
N ILE A 149 -7.58 0.69 -15.51
CA ILE A 149 -6.28 0.76 -14.86
C ILE A 149 -6.22 1.83 -13.75
N ASP A 150 -6.92 2.96 -13.90
CA ASP A 150 -6.89 4.06 -12.93
C ASP A 150 -7.45 3.66 -11.56
N ILE A 151 -8.33 2.65 -11.49
CA ILE A 151 -8.85 2.11 -10.23
C ILE A 151 -7.72 1.41 -9.47
N PHE A 152 -6.95 0.55 -10.15
CA PHE A 152 -5.85 -0.19 -9.52
C PHE A 152 -4.72 0.73 -9.11
N ASP A 153 -4.42 1.70 -9.97
CA ASP A 153 -3.48 2.77 -9.71
C ASP A 153 -3.85 3.56 -8.44
N PHE A 154 -5.10 3.99 -8.32
CA PHE A 154 -5.60 4.69 -7.13
C PHE A 154 -5.53 3.80 -5.86
N ILE A 155 -5.98 2.55 -5.95
CA ILE A 155 -5.95 1.61 -4.82
C ILE A 155 -4.50 1.31 -4.39
N TRP A 156 -3.58 1.23 -5.35
CA TRP A 156 -2.16 1.05 -5.06
C TRP A 156 -1.60 2.24 -4.27
N TYR A 157 -1.91 3.48 -4.68
CA TYR A 157 -1.52 4.66 -3.91
C TYR A 157 -2.12 4.68 -2.51
N ALA A 158 -3.40 4.34 -2.38
CA ALA A 158 -4.05 4.24 -1.08
C ALA A 158 -3.36 3.21 -0.17
N SER A 159 -2.90 2.08 -0.74
CA SER A 159 -2.08 1.10 -0.01
C SER A 159 -0.76 1.69 0.48
N GLN A 160 -0.01 2.39 -0.38
CA GLN A 160 1.26 3.00 0.02
C GLN A 160 1.06 4.07 1.10
N LEU A 161 -0.01 4.88 0.99
CA LEU A 161 -0.36 5.88 1.98
C LEU A 161 -0.74 5.23 3.33
N ALA A 162 -1.54 4.17 3.32
CA ALA A 162 -1.84 3.39 4.51
C ALA A 162 -0.56 2.83 5.16
N SER A 163 0.38 2.35 4.33
CA SER A 163 1.68 1.85 4.79
C SER A 163 2.51 2.94 5.48
N ALA A 164 2.54 4.14 4.92
CA ALA A 164 3.28 5.27 5.48
C ALA A 164 2.67 5.77 6.81
N VAL A 165 1.34 5.83 6.89
CA VAL A 165 0.63 6.39 8.04
C VAL A 165 0.48 5.38 9.19
N LYS A 166 0.57 4.06 8.94
CA LYS A 166 0.32 3.02 9.97
C LYS A 166 1.11 3.19 11.26
N TRP A 167 2.34 3.74 11.20
CA TRP A 167 3.19 3.93 12.38
C TRP A 167 2.81 5.14 13.23
N VAL A 168 2.16 6.16 12.64
CA VAL A 168 1.69 7.35 13.35
C VAL A 168 0.81 6.99 14.56
N PRO A 169 -0.28 6.20 14.41
CA PRO A 169 -1.10 5.85 15.56
C PRO A 169 -0.37 4.98 16.57
N GLN A 170 0.57 4.12 16.15
CA GLN A 170 1.36 3.31 17.08
C GLN A 170 2.29 4.16 17.95
N ILE A 171 2.95 5.16 17.36
CA ILE A 171 3.81 6.11 18.08
C ILE A 171 2.95 6.95 19.02
N THR A 172 1.82 7.47 18.55
CA THR A 172 0.90 8.28 19.35
C THR A 172 0.32 7.51 20.53
N THR A 173 -0.10 6.25 20.35
CA THR A 173 -0.59 5.41 21.47
C THR A 173 0.50 5.18 22.51
N ASN A 174 1.74 4.95 22.10
CA ASN A 174 2.85 4.76 23.05
C ASN A 174 3.22 6.03 23.79
N PHE A 175 3.19 7.18 23.10
CA PHE A 175 3.43 8.48 23.71
C PHE A 175 2.33 8.82 24.75
N LEU A 176 1.06 8.73 24.37
CA LEU A 176 -0.07 9.01 25.26
C LEU A 176 -0.19 8.00 26.40
N GLY A 177 0.12 6.73 26.14
CA GLY A 177 0.13 5.68 27.13
C GLY A 177 1.34 5.74 28.06
N MET A 178 2.34 6.59 27.79
CA MET A 178 3.64 6.62 28.47
C MET A 178 4.28 5.23 28.63
N ASN A 179 4.05 4.35 27.65
CA ASN A 179 4.44 2.95 27.73
C ASN A 179 5.05 2.52 26.40
N PHE A 180 6.34 2.17 26.41
CA PHE A 180 7.09 1.72 25.23
C PHE A 180 7.14 0.18 25.12
N CYS A 181 6.44 -0.54 26.00
CA CYS A 181 6.55 -2.00 26.16
C CYS A 181 6.18 -2.81 24.92
N GLU A 182 5.38 -2.29 24.00
CA GLU A 182 4.98 -3.01 22.78
C GLU A 182 5.68 -2.49 21.50
N LEU A 183 6.47 -1.40 21.59
CA LEU A 183 7.23 -0.93 20.43
C LEU A 183 8.47 -1.81 20.21
N ASN A 184 8.47 -2.59 19.13
CA ASN A 184 9.66 -3.33 18.74
C ASN A 184 10.65 -2.46 17.97
N LYS A 185 11.74 -2.07 18.63
CA LYS A 185 12.85 -1.32 18.04
C LYS A 185 13.40 -2.02 16.81
N ASP A 186 13.51 -3.35 16.85
CA ASP A 186 14.00 -4.16 15.74
C ASP A 186 13.04 -4.09 14.55
N ALA A 187 11.73 -4.10 14.82
CA ALA A 187 10.72 -3.99 13.76
C ALA A 187 10.72 -2.60 13.11
N ILE A 188 10.92 -1.53 13.89
CA ILE A 188 11.06 -0.17 13.35
C ILE A 188 12.33 -0.04 12.52
N LEU A 189 13.46 -0.54 13.04
CA LEU A 189 14.73 -0.51 12.33
C LEU A 189 14.62 -1.28 11.01
N LEU A 190 13.99 -2.45 11.03
CA LEU A 190 13.77 -3.27 9.85
C LEU A 190 12.84 -2.58 8.84
N GLU A 191 11.80 -1.87 9.28
CA GLU A 191 10.95 -1.05 8.40
C GLU A 191 11.73 0.11 7.79
N ALA A 192 12.56 0.79 8.57
CA ALA A 192 13.39 1.90 8.10
C ALA A 192 14.39 1.41 7.04
N ILE A 193 15.05 0.27 7.28
CA ILE A 193 15.96 -0.37 6.32
C ILE A 193 15.20 -0.77 5.06
N SER A 194 14.04 -1.44 5.18
CA SER A 194 13.21 -1.83 4.03
C SER A 194 12.79 -0.63 3.19
N SER A 195 12.33 0.45 3.84
CA SER A 195 11.94 1.70 3.18
C SER A 195 13.12 2.39 2.51
N PHE A 196 14.29 2.42 3.16
CA PHE A 196 15.50 2.99 2.60
C PHE A 196 15.96 2.22 1.36
N ILE A 197 15.98 0.89 1.42
CA ILE A 197 16.29 0.03 0.27
C ILE A 197 15.31 0.32 -0.87
N LEU A 198 14.00 0.42 -0.58
CA LEU A 198 12.99 0.72 -1.59
C LEU A 198 13.23 2.09 -2.25
N ILE A 199 13.52 3.14 -1.46
CA ILE A 199 13.84 4.47 -1.99
C ILE A 199 15.10 4.41 -2.85
N MET A 200 16.14 3.71 -2.40
CA MET A 200 17.37 3.55 -3.17
C MET A 200 17.15 2.82 -4.49
N ILE A 201 16.38 1.73 -4.50
CA ILE A 201 15.98 1.05 -5.75
C ILE A 201 15.30 2.06 -6.68
N ARG A 202 14.32 2.81 -6.19
CA ARG A 202 13.57 3.78 -7.00
C ARG A 202 14.45 4.92 -7.52
N TYR A 203 15.40 5.39 -6.73
CA TYR A 203 16.33 6.46 -7.11
C TYR A 203 17.34 6.01 -8.17
N PHE A 204 17.93 4.82 -8.01
CA PHE A 204 19.01 4.35 -8.88
C PHE A 204 18.56 3.75 -10.20
N THR A 205 17.28 3.41 -10.36
CA THR A 205 16.83 2.74 -11.58
C THR A 205 16.35 3.68 -12.69
N ASP A 206 16.97 4.86 -12.75
CA ASP A 206 16.68 5.92 -13.70
C ASP A 206 15.27 6.52 -13.62
N VAL A 207 15.22 7.81 -13.93
CA VAL A 207 14.09 8.75 -13.84
C VAL A 207 12.85 8.29 -14.63
N THR A 208 12.95 7.25 -15.46
CA THR A 208 11.85 6.70 -16.28
C THR A 208 10.90 5.77 -15.52
N MET A 209 11.27 5.21 -14.36
CA MET A 209 10.33 4.45 -13.52
C MET A 209 9.47 5.31 -12.57
N PHE A 210 9.71 6.62 -12.49
CA PHE A 210 8.74 7.56 -11.90
C PHE A 210 7.38 7.53 -12.63
N PHE A 211 7.38 7.08 -13.88
CA PHE A 211 6.18 6.88 -14.71
C PHE A 211 5.36 5.64 -14.34
N LEU A 212 5.87 4.71 -13.53
CA LEU A 212 5.05 3.67 -12.89
C LEU A 212 4.20 4.22 -11.74
N SER A 213 4.35 5.52 -11.42
CA SER A 213 3.35 6.30 -10.71
C SER A 213 2.43 6.96 -11.77
N PRO A 214 1.17 6.52 -11.91
CA PRO A 214 0.31 6.85 -13.05
C PRO A 214 -0.21 8.31 -13.09
N ILE A 215 0.18 9.15 -12.13
CA ILE A 215 -0.29 10.54 -12.04
C ILE A 215 0.80 11.54 -12.49
N VAL A 216 2.09 11.21 -12.34
CA VAL A 216 3.17 12.14 -12.73
C VAL A 216 3.36 12.14 -14.24
N SER A 217 3.01 11.05 -14.93
CA SER A 217 3.07 10.94 -16.40
C SER A 217 2.22 11.99 -17.10
N ASP A 218 0.93 12.09 -16.76
CA ASP A 218 0.01 12.97 -17.48
C ASP A 218 0.20 14.43 -17.09
N CYS A 219 0.58 14.73 -15.84
CA CYS A 219 0.92 16.11 -15.45
C CYS A 219 2.14 16.64 -16.21
N PHE A 220 3.18 15.82 -16.44
CA PHE A 220 4.36 16.25 -17.18
C PHE A 220 4.11 16.33 -18.70
N LEU A 221 3.32 15.40 -19.25
CA LEU A 221 2.96 15.42 -20.67
C LEU A 221 2.05 16.61 -21.01
N HIS A 222 1.09 16.94 -20.15
CA HIS A 222 0.26 18.12 -20.32
C HIS A 222 1.06 19.42 -20.17
N PHE A 223 2.04 19.46 -19.26
CA PHE A 223 2.91 20.64 -19.09
C PHE A 223 3.86 20.84 -20.28
N GLN A 224 4.38 19.77 -20.89
CA GLN A 224 5.17 19.89 -22.12
C GLN A 224 4.31 20.29 -23.33
N LEU A 225 3.07 19.83 -23.41
CA LEU A 225 2.15 20.22 -24.49
C LEU A 225 1.67 21.67 -24.35
N THR A 226 1.44 22.19 -23.14
CA THR A 226 1.06 23.60 -22.94
C THR A 226 2.21 24.57 -23.15
N VAL A 227 3.45 24.19 -22.82
CA VAL A 227 4.65 25.03 -23.09
C VAL A 227 4.96 25.10 -24.58
N ASN A 228 4.79 24.01 -25.35
CA ASN A 228 5.01 24.04 -26.80
C ASN A 228 3.91 24.77 -27.60
N ILE A 229 2.75 25.04 -27.01
CA ILE A 229 1.67 25.81 -27.66
C ILE A 229 1.83 27.32 -27.45
N SER A 230 2.69 27.78 -26.52
CA SER A 230 2.96 29.22 -26.36
C SER A 230 4.08 29.78 -27.23
N ASP A 231 4.81 28.91 -27.95
CA ASP A 231 5.96 29.29 -28.79
C ASP A 231 5.64 29.30 -30.31
N HIS A 232 4.35 29.30 -30.68
CA HIS A 232 3.87 29.50 -32.06
C HIS A 232 2.79 30.58 -32.16
#